data_AF-A0A920QFK1-F1
#
_entry.id   AF-A0A920QFK1-F1
#
_cell.length_a   1.000
_cell.length_b   1.000
_cell.length_c   1.000
_cell.angle_alpha   90.00
_cell.angle_beta   90.00
_cell.angle_gamma   90.00
#
_symmetry.space_group_name_H-M   'P 1'
#
loop_
_entity.id
_entity.type
_entity.pdbx_description
1 polymer ?
#
loop_
_entity_poly.entity_id
_entity_poly.type
_entity_poly.pdbx_seq_one_letter_code
_entity_poly.pdbx_strand_id
1 'polypeptide(L)'
;MRLILRSETYRRSSTPLPENEGDQKYYSRYYPRRLMAEVLQDAITSVTRVSPKYNQITLSDGSTQGTSLYREGTRALQLSDSAVTSYFLKTFGRNEREITCECERSNKPSMVQVLHLSNGDTLNNNLRSQQSCVNTMITQDNDKIIEETYLLCLSRRPSDSERKRLKNIFEVAPETERRGVVEDLFWALMTSREFLFQH
;
A
#
# COMPACT_ATOMS: atom_id res chain seq x y z
N MET A 1 17.17 -9.11 14.72
CA MET A 1 16.76 -8.72 13.34
C MET A 1 17.82 -9.02 12.27
N ARG A 2 19.08 -8.52 12.37
CA ARG A 2 20.12 -8.73 11.33
C ARG A 2 20.37 -10.19 10.91
N LEU A 3 20.34 -11.13 11.86
CA LEU A 3 20.53 -12.56 11.57
C LEU A 3 19.42 -13.11 10.65
N ILE A 4 18.16 -12.79 10.95
CA ILE A 4 17.00 -13.25 10.19
C ILE A 4 17.01 -12.64 8.78
N LEU A 5 17.21 -11.32 8.68
CA LEU A 5 17.22 -10.61 7.39
C LEU A 5 18.39 -11.02 6.47
N ARG A 6 19.45 -11.61 7.02
CA ARG A 6 20.59 -12.14 6.25
C ARG A 6 20.51 -13.65 6.00
N SER A 7 19.51 -14.34 6.55
CA SER A 7 19.34 -15.76 6.33
C SER A 7 18.97 -16.05 4.88
N GLU A 8 19.43 -17.19 4.36
CA GLU A 8 19.06 -17.69 3.03
C GLU A 8 17.53 -17.80 2.91
N THR A 9 16.86 -18.31 3.95
CA THR A 9 15.40 -18.49 3.96
C THR A 9 14.65 -17.17 3.75
N TYR A 10 15.10 -16.07 4.36
CA TYR A 10 14.46 -14.76 4.21
C TYR A 10 14.82 -14.08 2.88
N ARG A 11 16.02 -14.32 2.35
CA ARG A 11 16.54 -13.69 1.13
C ARG A 11 16.26 -14.46 -0.16
N ARG A 12 15.55 -15.59 -0.10
CA ARG A 12 15.18 -16.35 -1.30
C ARG A 12 14.42 -15.45 -2.27
N SER A 13 14.83 -15.49 -3.54
CA SER A 13 14.13 -14.77 -4.60
C SER A 13 12.76 -15.39 -4.85
N SER A 14 11.81 -14.56 -5.28
CA SER A 14 10.53 -15.03 -5.83
C SER A 14 10.63 -15.53 -7.28
N THR A 15 11.72 -15.22 -7.97
CA THR A 15 11.93 -15.63 -9.37
C THR A 15 12.24 -17.13 -9.43
N PRO A 16 11.45 -17.92 -10.17
CA PRO A 16 11.70 -19.35 -10.32
C PRO A 16 12.94 -19.62 -11.17
N LEU A 17 13.61 -20.72 -10.85
CA LEU A 17 14.59 -21.37 -11.73
C LEU A 17 13.87 -22.50 -12.50
N PRO A 18 14.38 -22.92 -13.67
CA PRO A 18 13.78 -24.00 -14.44
C PRO A 18 13.55 -25.29 -13.63
N GLU A 19 14.43 -25.58 -12.67
CA GLU A 19 14.38 -26.80 -11.85
C GLU A 19 13.31 -26.73 -10.74
N ASN A 20 12.91 -25.53 -10.32
CA ASN A 20 12.01 -25.33 -9.18
C ASN A 20 10.67 -24.69 -9.57
N GLU A 21 10.41 -24.47 -10.86
CA GLU A 21 9.21 -23.79 -11.35
C GLU A 21 7.92 -24.45 -10.83
N GLY A 22 7.88 -25.79 -10.86
CA GLY A 22 6.74 -26.61 -10.42
C GLY A 22 6.68 -26.92 -8.93
N ASP A 23 7.67 -26.52 -8.12
CA ASP A 23 7.59 -26.72 -6.68
C ASP A 23 6.58 -25.77 -6.06
N GLN A 24 5.58 -26.33 -5.36
CA GLN A 24 4.57 -25.60 -4.58
C GLN A 24 4.52 -26.05 -3.13
N LYS A 25 5.34 -27.04 -2.74
CA LYS A 25 5.23 -27.72 -1.44
C LYS A 25 6.43 -27.49 -0.55
N TYR A 26 7.63 -27.46 -1.12
CA TYR A 26 8.88 -27.46 -0.36
C TYR A 26 9.47 -26.06 -0.19
N TYR A 27 8.76 -25.02 -0.63
CA TYR A 27 9.18 -23.62 -0.49
C TYR A 27 10.60 -23.38 -1.01
N SER A 28 11.01 -24.05 -2.08
CA SER A 28 12.33 -23.86 -2.71
C SER A 28 12.59 -22.42 -3.15
N ARG A 29 11.55 -21.61 -3.31
CA ARG A 29 11.58 -20.16 -3.56
C ARG A 29 10.64 -19.39 -2.65
N TYR A 30 10.78 -18.07 -2.61
CA TYR A 30 9.83 -17.21 -1.92
C TYR A 30 8.55 -17.06 -2.77
N TYR A 31 7.37 -17.21 -2.17
CA TYR A 31 6.11 -16.92 -2.88
C TYR A 31 5.65 -15.53 -2.49
N PRO A 32 5.43 -14.63 -3.46
CA PRO A 32 4.96 -13.28 -3.17
C PRO A 32 3.69 -13.32 -2.33
N ARG A 33 3.69 -12.56 -1.23
CA ARG A 33 2.55 -12.46 -0.31
C ARG A 33 1.98 -11.06 -0.38
N ARG A 34 0.67 -10.97 -0.61
CA ARG A 34 -0.03 -9.70 -0.55
C ARG A 34 0.06 -9.14 0.87
N LEU A 35 0.26 -7.83 1.00
CA LEU A 35 0.18 -7.15 2.28
C LEU A 35 -1.22 -7.31 2.89
N MET A 36 -1.25 -7.53 4.20
CA MET A 36 -2.47 -7.53 5.00
C MET A 36 -3.20 -6.18 4.89
N ALA A 37 -4.53 -6.16 4.99
CA ALA A 37 -5.33 -4.94 4.86
C ALA A 37 -4.83 -3.79 5.75
N GLU A 38 -4.54 -4.08 7.02
CA GLU A 38 -4.04 -3.14 8.01
C GLU A 38 -2.65 -2.64 7.65
N VAL A 39 -1.75 -3.56 7.26
CA VAL A 39 -0.38 -3.23 6.83
C VAL A 39 -0.39 -2.38 5.56
N LEU A 40 -1.25 -2.68 4.60
CA LEU A 40 -1.38 -1.93 3.36
C LEU A 40 -1.95 -0.53 3.61
N GLN A 41 -2.98 -0.40 4.45
CA GLN A 41 -3.51 0.91 4.83
C GLN A 41 -2.45 1.76 5.54
N ASP A 42 -1.67 1.14 6.44
CA ASP A 42 -0.59 1.82 7.15
C ASP A 42 0.58 2.18 6.23
N ALA A 43 0.90 1.35 5.23
CA ALA A 43 1.90 1.65 4.21
C ALA A 43 1.45 2.84 3.34
N ILE A 44 0.19 2.84 2.88
CA ILE A 44 -0.41 3.97 2.14
C ILE A 44 -0.32 5.24 2.98
N THR A 45 -0.73 5.17 4.24
CA THR A 45 -0.70 6.31 5.17
C THR A 45 0.73 6.80 5.42
N SER A 46 1.71 5.90 5.50
CA SER A 46 3.11 6.24 5.73
C SER A 46 3.71 7.01 4.55
N VAL A 47 3.32 6.65 3.32
CA VAL A 47 3.72 7.36 2.10
C VAL A 47 2.97 8.68 1.98
N THR A 48 1.64 8.65 1.97
CA THR A 48 0.81 9.84 1.71
C THR A 48 0.82 10.84 2.85
N ARG A 49 1.15 10.42 4.07
CA ARG A 49 1.03 11.19 5.33
C ARG A 49 -0.42 11.54 5.70
N VAL A 50 -1.40 10.99 5.00
CA VAL A 50 -2.82 11.23 5.25
C VAL A 50 -3.40 10.05 6.02
N SER A 51 -3.74 10.30 7.29
CA SER A 51 -4.24 9.25 8.18
C SER A 51 -5.75 9.05 8.02
N PRO A 52 -6.23 7.80 7.90
CA PRO A 52 -7.65 7.51 7.96
C PRO A 52 -8.22 7.82 9.35
N LYS A 53 -9.51 8.12 9.41
CA LYS A 53 -10.24 8.35 10.66
C LYS A 53 -11.01 7.09 11.07
N TYR A 54 -10.90 6.72 12.34
CA TYR A 54 -11.53 5.54 12.92
C TYR A 54 -12.49 5.96 14.04
N ASN A 55 -13.56 6.64 13.67
CA ASN A 55 -14.51 7.27 14.60
C ASN A 55 -15.89 6.59 14.61
N GLN A 56 -16.06 5.47 13.90
CA GLN A 56 -17.32 4.73 13.84
C GLN A 56 -17.07 3.24 14.08
N ILE A 57 -18.00 2.61 14.78
CA ILE A 57 -18.10 1.16 14.94
C ILE A 57 -19.45 0.69 14.41
N THR A 58 -19.48 -0.52 13.86
CA THR A 58 -20.70 -1.22 13.45
C THR A 58 -21.06 -2.23 14.52
N LEU A 59 -22.26 -2.12 15.08
CA LEU A 59 -22.77 -3.03 16.09
C LEU A 59 -23.36 -4.29 15.44
N SER A 60 -23.60 -5.34 16.23
CA SER A 60 -24.12 -6.63 15.75
C SER A 60 -25.52 -6.54 15.10
N ASP A 61 -26.28 -5.49 15.41
CA ASP A 61 -27.58 -5.20 14.80
C ASP A 61 -27.47 -4.45 13.45
N GLY A 62 -26.25 -4.18 12.99
CA GLY A 62 -25.95 -3.44 11.76
C GLY A 62 -26.02 -1.91 11.91
N SER A 63 -26.39 -1.39 13.08
CA SER A 63 -26.36 0.05 13.36
C SER A 63 -24.92 0.54 13.50
N THR A 64 -24.71 1.84 13.27
CA THR A 64 -23.38 2.46 13.46
C THR A 64 -23.41 3.42 14.64
N GLN A 65 -22.35 3.37 15.43
CA GLN A 65 -22.16 4.24 16.59
C GLN A 65 -20.83 4.99 16.47
N GLY A 66 -20.82 6.26 16.85
CA GLY A 66 -19.58 7.03 16.97
C GLY A 66 -18.71 6.51 18.12
N THR A 67 -17.39 6.49 17.92
CA THR A 67 -16.40 6.17 18.94
C THR A 67 -15.33 7.25 19.02
N SER A 68 -14.91 7.57 20.24
CA SER A 68 -13.81 8.49 20.54
C SER A 68 -12.54 7.76 21.01
N LEU A 69 -12.55 6.41 20.98
CA LEU A 69 -11.45 5.57 21.46
C LEU A 69 -10.16 5.77 20.64
N TYR A 70 -10.29 5.99 19.33
CA TYR A 70 -9.16 6.12 18.43
C TYR A 70 -8.92 7.60 18.10
N ARG A 71 -7.72 8.08 18.43
CA ARG A 71 -7.30 9.44 18.12
C ARG A 71 -6.94 9.56 16.63
N GLU A 72 -6.93 10.78 16.12
CA GLU A 72 -6.41 11.05 14.78
C GLU A 72 -4.95 10.59 14.68
N GLY A 73 -4.58 9.96 13.57
CA GLY A 73 -3.25 9.36 13.38
C GLY A 73 -3.09 7.95 13.96
N THR A 74 -4.15 7.35 14.52
CA THR A 74 -4.13 5.92 14.90
C THR A 74 -3.87 5.06 13.67
N ARG A 75 -2.92 4.11 13.76
CA ARG A 75 -2.64 3.15 12.68
C ARG A 75 -3.69 2.05 12.62
N ALA A 76 -3.92 1.51 11.44
CA ALA A 76 -4.81 0.37 11.24
C ALA A 76 -4.38 -0.85 12.09
N LEU A 77 -3.07 -1.08 12.23
CA LEU A 77 -2.53 -2.13 13.11
C LEU A 77 -2.79 -1.90 14.61
N GLN A 78 -3.14 -0.68 15.02
CA GLN A 78 -3.42 -0.34 16.42
C GLN A 78 -4.91 -0.47 16.76
N LEU A 79 -5.77 -0.84 15.80
CA LEU A 79 -7.18 -1.07 16.05
C LEU A 79 -7.37 -2.36 16.85
N SER A 80 -7.82 -2.22 18.09
CA SER A 80 -8.11 -3.36 18.97
C SER A 80 -9.38 -4.08 18.56
N ASP A 81 -10.37 -3.34 18.06
CA ASP A 81 -11.72 -3.85 17.75
C ASP A 81 -11.93 -4.01 16.23
N SER A 82 -12.45 -5.17 15.81
CA SER A 82 -12.83 -5.46 14.42
C SER A 82 -14.12 -4.75 14.01
N ALA A 83 -14.97 -4.34 14.96
CA ALA A 83 -16.20 -3.60 14.72
C ALA A 83 -15.96 -2.20 14.12
N VAL A 84 -14.73 -1.67 14.17
CA VAL A 84 -14.37 -0.38 13.57
C VAL A 84 -14.71 -0.37 12.09
N THR A 85 -15.64 0.50 11.72
CA THR A 85 -16.17 0.62 10.36
C THR A 85 -15.09 1.18 9.43
N SER A 86 -14.65 0.38 8.47
CA SER A 86 -13.72 0.83 7.43
C SER A 86 -13.93 0.05 6.13
N TYR A 87 -14.35 0.76 5.09
CA TYR A 87 -14.57 0.18 3.77
C TYR A 87 -13.29 -0.43 3.18
N PHE A 88 -12.15 0.26 3.33
CA PHE A 88 -10.86 -0.26 2.90
C PHE A 88 -10.52 -1.56 3.64
N LEU A 89 -10.51 -1.55 4.98
CA LEU A 89 -10.11 -2.73 5.74
C LEU A 89 -10.99 -3.94 5.42
N LYS A 90 -12.31 -3.74 5.27
CA LYS A 90 -13.24 -4.79 4.84
C LYS A 90 -12.93 -5.31 3.44
N THR A 91 -12.74 -4.42 2.46
CA THR A 91 -12.47 -4.78 1.06
C THR A 91 -11.18 -5.58 0.90
N PHE A 92 -10.14 -5.24 1.67
CA PHE A 92 -8.84 -5.92 1.61
C PHE A 92 -8.74 -7.17 2.51
N GLY A 93 -9.86 -7.60 3.09
CA GLY A 93 -10.00 -8.88 3.79
C GLY A 93 -9.57 -8.86 5.25
N ARG A 94 -9.73 -7.73 5.96
CA ARG A 94 -9.61 -7.71 7.43
C ARG A 94 -10.57 -8.72 8.04
N ASN A 95 -10.10 -9.44 9.05
CA ASN A 95 -10.90 -10.42 9.76
C ASN A 95 -11.95 -9.71 10.66
N GLU A 96 -13.22 -10.14 10.58
CA GLU A 96 -14.34 -9.66 11.41
C GLU A 96 -14.24 -10.22 12.86
N ARG A 97 -13.50 -11.30 13.08
CA ARG A 97 -13.25 -11.97 14.36
C ARG A 97 -14.50 -12.56 15.00
N GLU A 98 -15.45 -12.99 14.19
CA GLU A 98 -16.65 -13.68 14.64
C GLU A 98 -16.33 -15.14 15.02
N ILE A 99 -15.30 -15.73 14.40
CA ILE A 99 -14.87 -17.12 14.67
C ILE A 99 -13.36 -17.21 14.94
N THR A 100 -12.95 -18.25 15.66
CA THR A 100 -11.53 -18.53 15.97
C THR A 100 -10.78 -19.22 14.82
N CYS A 101 -11.13 -18.93 13.56
CA CYS A 101 -10.49 -19.50 12.38
C CYS A 101 -9.66 -18.46 11.62
N GLU A 102 -8.43 -18.81 11.24
CA GLU A 102 -7.62 -17.99 10.32
C GLU A 102 -8.30 -17.86 8.93
N CYS A 103 -9.10 -18.84 8.55
CA CYS A 103 -9.81 -18.90 7.29
C CYS A 103 -10.85 -17.78 7.07
N GLU A 104 -11.29 -17.11 8.14
CA GLU A 104 -12.17 -15.93 8.07
C GLU A 104 -11.47 -14.77 7.35
N ARG A 105 -10.13 -14.74 7.40
CA ARG A 105 -9.32 -13.77 6.69
C ARG A 105 -9.15 -14.15 5.21
N SER A 106 -9.59 -13.26 4.32
CA SER A 106 -9.40 -13.46 2.87
C SER A 106 -8.12 -12.80 2.35
N ASN A 107 -7.14 -13.63 2.01
CA ASN A 107 -5.94 -13.18 1.29
C ASN A 107 -6.08 -13.31 -0.24
N LYS A 108 -7.24 -13.74 -0.74
CA LYS A 108 -7.47 -13.93 -2.19
C LYS A 108 -7.56 -12.58 -2.89
N PRO A 109 -6.89 -12.40 -4.04
CA PRO A 109 -7.06 -11.21 -4.86
C PRO A 109 -8.49 -11.16 -5.41
N SER A 110 -9.07 -9.97 -5.47
CA SER A 110 -10.39 -9.75 -6.06
C SER A 110 -10.39 -8.57 -7.02
N MET A 111 -11.29 -8.60 -8.01
CA MET A 111 -11.47 -7.46 -8.93
C MET A 111 -11.87 -6.19 -8.18
N VAL A 112 -12.65 -6.32 -7.11
CA VAL A 112 -13.05 -5.19 -6.25
C VAL A 112 -11.83 -4.52 -5.62
N GLN A 113 -10.85 -5.28 -5.14
CA GLN A 113 -9.61 -4.71 -4.59
C GLN A 113 -8.80 -3.96 -5.65
N VAL A 114 -8.70 -4.51 -6.87
CA VAL A 114 -7.98 -3.87 -7.97
C VAL A 114 -8.65 -2.56 -8.37
N LEU A 115 -9.98 -2.57 -8.55
CA LEU A 115 -10.76 -1.37 -8.86
C LEU A 115 -10.68 -0.33 -7.74
N HIS A 116 -10.68 -0.77 -6.48
CA HIS A 116 -10.53 0.11 -5.34
C HIS A 116 -9.15 0.79 -5.31
N LEU A 117 -8.07 0.10 -5.68
CA LEU A 117 -6.74 0.73 -5.79
C LEU A 117 -6.64 1.67 -6.99
N SER A 118 -7.18 1.25 -8.13
CA SER A 118 -7.10 2.02 -9.38
C SER A 118 -7.93 3.29 -9.31
N ASN A 119 -9.21 3.15 -8.93
CA ASN A 119 -10.22 4.19 -9.10
C ASN A 119 -10.90 4.58 -7.78
N GLY A 120 -10.59 3.89 -6.68
CA GLY A 120 -11.25 4.13 -5.42
C GLY A 120 -10.80 5.43 -4.75
N ASP A 121 -11.62 5.86 -3.79
CA ASP A 121 -11.45 7.13 -3.11
C ASP A 121 -10.26 7.16 -2.16
N THR A 122 -9.87 6.02 -1.56
CA THR A 122 -8.83 6.02 -0.52
C THR A 122 -7.49 6.54 -1.01
N LEU A 123 -6.95 5.99 -2.11
CA LEU A 123 -5.65 6.43 -2.61
C LEU A 123 -5.75 7.81 -3.25
N ASN A 124 -6.74 8.01 -4.13
CA ASN A 124 -6.89 9.25 -4.89
C ASN A 124 -7.17 10.46 -3.98
N ASN A 125 -8.03 10.34 -2.97
CA ASN A 125 -8.29 11.44 -2.04
C ASN A 125 -7.11 11.69 -1.10
N ASN A 126 -6.37 10.65 -0.71
CA ASN A 126 -5.15 10.81 0.07
C ASN A 126 -4.09 11.60 -0.71
N LEU A 127 -3.90 11.31 -2.00
CA LEU A 127 -2.92 12.01 -2.84
C LEU A 127 -3.33 13.47 -3.10
N ARG A 128 -4.62 13.72 -3.33
CA ARG A 128 -5.19 15.07 -3.56
C ARG A 128 -5.23 15.94 -2.30
N SER A 129 -5.19 15.35 -1.11
CA SER A 129 -5.27 16.07 0.16
C SER A 129 -4.19 17.14 0.30
N GLN A 130 -4.51 18.25 0.95
CA GLN A 130 -3.54 19.30 1.32
C GLN A 130 -2.51 18.84 2.36
N GLN A 131 -2.80 17.76 3.08
CA GLN A 131 -1.87 17.14 4.02
C GLN A 131 -0.96 16.09 3.35
N SER A 132 -1.19 15.82 2.05
CA SER A 132 -0.41 14.84 1.30
C SER A 132 1.06 15.24 1.20
N CYS A 133 1.94 14.24 1.21
CA CYS A 133 3.36 14.41 0.91
C CYS A 133 3.61 15.10 -0.45
N VAL A 134 2.67 14.98 -1.40
CA VAL A 134 2.70 15.62 -2.73
C VAL A 134 2.90 17.13 -2.61
N ASN A 135 2.29 17.79 -1.63
CA ASN A 135 2.41 19.24 -1.46
C ASN A 135 3.83 19.68 -1.08
N THR A 136 4.56 18.83 -0.34
CA THR A 136 5.95 19.08 0.01
C THR A 136 6.90 18.72 -1.13
N MET A 137 6.57 17.69 -1.91
CA MET A 137 7.42 17.22 -3.00
C MET A 137 7.36 18.09 -4.26
N ILE A 138 6.20 18.66 -4.59
CA ILE A 138 6.01 19.40 -5.84
C ILE A 138 6.96 20.60 -6.01
N THR A 139 7.46 21.15 -4.89
CA THR A 139 8.39 22.28 -4.87
C THR A 139 9.84 21.88 -5.13
N GLN A 140 10.15 20.59 -5.12
CA GLN A 140 11.48 20.06 -5.37
C GLN A 140 11.77 19.92 -6.87
N ASP A 141 13.03 19.65 -7.19
CA ASP A 141 13.49 19.33 -8.53
C ASP A 141 12.99 17.96 -9.02
N ASN A 142 12.77 17.82 -10.33
CA ASN A 142 12.17 16.63 -10.94
C ASN A 142 12.95 15.36 -10.62
N ASP A 143 14.28 15.43 -10.67
CA ASP A 143 15.16 14.30 -10.37
C ASP A 143 15.04 13.84 -8.92
N LYS A 144 14.91 14.79 -8.00
CA LYS A 144 14.73 14.52 -6.58
C LYS A 144 13.36 13.93 -6.29
N ILE A 145 12.30 14.46 -6.91
CA ILE A 145 10.94 13.91 -6.78
C ILE A 145 10.92 12.44 -7.21
N ILE A 146 11.54 12.11 -8.35
CA ILE A 146 11.60 10.74 -8.84
C ILE A 146 12.37 9.84 -7.85
N GLU A 147 13.55 10.27 -7.39
CA GLU A 147 14.36 9.48 -6.47
C GLU A 147 13.69 9.29 -5.10
N GLU A 148 13.17 10.36 -4.50
CA GLU A 148 12.51 10.32 -3.19
C GLU A 148 11.22 9.51 -3.24
N THR A 149 10.41 9.65 -4.30
CA THR A 149 9.17 8.86 -4.44
C THR A 149 9.47 7.36 -4.52
N TYR A 150 10.49 6.96 -5.28
CA TYR A 150 10.91 5.55 -5.36
C TYR A 150 11.41 5.02 -4.02
N LEU A 151 12.18 5.82 -3.28
CA LEU A 151 12.66 5.44 -1.95
C LEU A 151 11.52 5.32 -0.94
N LEU A 152 10.54 6.23 -0.98
CA LEU A 152 9.38 6.19 -0.09
C LEU A 152 8.44 5.02 -0.38
N CYS A 153 8.16 4.75 -1.65
CA CYS A 153 7.22 3.69 -2.03
C CYS A 153 7.88 2.30 -2.03
N LEU A 154 9.05 2.16 -2.64
CA LEU A 154 9.67 0.87 -2.96
C LEU A 154 10.97 0.60 -2.19
N SER A 155 11.44 1.54 -1.37
CA SER A 155 12.70 1.42 -0.62
C SER A 155 13.94 1.11 -1.50
N ARG A 156 13.89 1.51 -2.77
CA ARG A 156 15.00 1.40 -3.72
C ARG A 156 15.10 2.65 -4.58
N ARG A 157 16.22 2.81 -5.30
CA ARG A 157 16.35 3.83 -6.33
C ARG A 157 15.69 3.39 -7.65
N PRO A 158 15.24 4.35 -8.48
CA PRO A 158 14.82 4.03 -9.84
C PRO A 158 16.01 3.53 -10.65
N SER A 159 15.76 2.61 -11.57
CA SER A 159 16.73 2.23 -12.60
C SER A 159 16.92 3.36 -13.62
N ASP A 160 18.01 3.31 -14.39
CA ASP A 160 18.31 4.35 -15.38
C ASP A 160 17.21 4.49 -16.46
N SER A 161 16.58 3.36 -16.83
CA SER A 161 15.47 3.34 -17.79
C SER A 161 14.19 3.93 -17.23
N GLU A 162 13.86 3.63 -15.96
CA GLU A 162 12.73 4.23 -15.23
C GLU A 162 12.93 5.74 -15.07
N ARG A 163 14.11 6.15 -14.61
CA ARG A 163 14.46 7.57 -14.44
C ARG A 163 14.34 8.33 -15.76
N LYS A 164 14.89 7.80 -16.86
CA LYS A 164 14.83 8.45 -18.18
C LYS A 164 13.39 8.60 -18.67
N ARG A 165 12.55 7.58 -18.48
CA ARG A 165 11.14 7.62 -18.90
C ARG A 165 10.35 8.66 -18.10
N LEU A 166 10.53 8.69 -16.79
CA LEU A 166 9.83 9.62 -15.91
C LEU A 166 10.26 11.07 -16.15
N LYS A 167 11.56 11.31 -16.37
CA LYS A 167 12.05 12.64 -16.78
C LYS A 167 11.34 13.17 -18.01
N ASN A 168 11.22 12.35 -19.05
CA ASN A 168 10.53 12.74 -20.27
C ASN A 168 9.08 13.15 -19.99
N ILE A 169 8.36 12.41 -19.14
CA ILE A 169 6.98 12.76 -18.75
C ILE A 169 6.94 14.14 -18.05
N PHE A 170 7.87 14.40 -17.13
CA PHE A 170 7.96 15.70 -16.46
C PHE A 170 8.36 16.85 -17.40
N GLU A 171 9.11 16.59 -18.48
CA GLU A 171 9.52 17.59 -19.48
C GLU A 171 8.41 17.92 -20.49
N VAL A 172 7.58 16.94 -20.86
CA VAL A 172 6.48 17.11 -21.82
C VAL A 172 5.24 17.72 -21.17
N ALA A 173 5.03 17.46 -19.88
CA ALA A 173 3.86 17.96 -19.17
C ALA A 173 3.92 19.48 -18.94
N PRO A 174 2.82 20.21 -19.13
CA PRO A 174 2.76 21.63 -18.82
C PRO A 174 2.90 21.85 -17.30
N GLU A 175 3.49 22.98 -16.90
CA GLU A 175 3.68 23.31 -15.47
C GLU A 175 2.37 23.32 -14.67
N THR A 176 1.25 23.69 -15.31
CA THR A 176 -0.09 23.67 -14.70
C THR A 176 -0.52 22.28 -14.25
N GLU A 177 0.01 21.22 -14.88
CA GLU A 177 -0.30 19.81 -14.58
C GLU A 177 0.78 19.13 -13.76
N ARG A 178 1.82 19.85 -13.32
CA ARG A 178 2.92 19.30 -12.52
C ARG A 178 2.43 18.50 -11.32
N ARG A 179 1.39 18.99 -10.64
CA ARG A 179 0.77 18.29 -9.51
C ARG A 179 0.20 16.95 -9.93
N GLY A 180 -0.55 16.91 -11.04
CA GLY A 180 -1.13 15.69 -11.58
C GLY A 180 -0.06 14.64 -11.90
N VAL A 181 1.05 15.06 -12.52
CA VAL A 181 2.18 14.16 -12.82
C VAL A 181 2.79 13.55 -11.55
N VAL A 182 2.94 14.33 -10.48
CA VAL A 182 3.43 13.83 -9.19
C VAL A 182 2.42 12.87 -8.55
N GLU A 183 1.14 13.23 -8.54
CA GLU A 183 0.07 12.35 -8.04
C GLU A 183 0.03 11.02 -8.81
N ASP A 184 0.13 11.06 -10.14
CA ASP A 184 0.15 9.88 -11.01
C ASP A 184 1.39 9.02 -10.79
N LEU A 185 2.57 9.63 -10.54
CA LEU A 185 3.79 8.91 -10.18
C LEU A 185 3.61 8.12 -8.87
N PHE A 186 3.08 8.76 -7.83
CA PHE A 186 2.77 8.08 -6.57
C PHE A 186 1.74 6.97 -6.78
N TRP A 187 0.66 7.26 -7.50
CA TRP A 187 -0.39 6.30 -7.79
C TRP A 187 0.16 5.07 -8.54
N ALA A 188 0.97 5.27 -9.58
CA ALA A 188 1.55 4.18 -10.37
C ALA A 188 2.46 3.27 -9.53
N LEU A 189 3.24 3.85 -8.61
CA LEU A 189 4.12 3.08 -7.73
C LEU A 189 3.34 2.37 -6.64
N MET A 190 2.35 3.02 -6.02
CA MET A 190 1.56 2.45 -4.92
C MET A 190 0.54 1.39 -5.40
N THR A 191 0.16 1.40 -6.67
CA THR A 191 -0.67 0.35 -7.29
C THR A 191 0.16 -0.76 -7.95
N SER A 192 1.49 -0.62 -7.96
CA SER A 192 2.39 -1.62 -8.53
C SER A 192 2.40 -2.93 -7.71
N ARG A 193 2.74 -4.04 -8.37
CA ARG A 193 2.95 -5.32 -7.67
C ARG A 193 4.05 -5.24 -6.62
N GLU A 194 5.09 -4.44 -6.89
CA GLU A 194 6.23 -4.28 -5.98
C GLU A 194 5.82 -3.66 -4.65
N PHE A 195 4.86 -2.73 -4.66
CA PHE A 195 4.32 -2.11 -3.45
C PHE A 195 3.30 -3.01 -2.73
N LEU A 196 2.42 -3.69 -3.48
CA LEU A 196 1.31 -4.46 -2.92
C LEU A 196 1.73 -5.82 -2.36
N PHE A 197 2.87 -6.36 -2.81
CA PHE A 197 3.35 -7.68 -2.45
C PHE A 197 4.73 -7.62 -1.82
N GLN A 198 4.88 -8.30 -0.68
CA GLN A 198 6.18 -8.74 -0.22
C GLN A 198 6.69 -9.79 -1.23
N HIS A 199 7.90 -9.62 -1.75
CA HIS A 199 8.51 -10.44 -2.79
C HIS A 199 9.98 -10.71 -2.52
#